data_AF-A0A8B7D337-F1
#
_entry.id   AF-A0A8B7D337-F1
#
_cell.length_a   1.000
_cell.length_b   1.000
_cell.length_c   1.000
_cell.angle_alpha   90.00
_cell.angle_beta   90.00
_cell.angle_gamma   90.00
#
_symmetry.space_group_name_H-M   'P 1'
#
loop_
_entity.id
_entity.type
_entity.pdbx_description
1 polymer ?
#
loop_
_entity_poly.entity_id
_entity_poly.type
_entity_poly.pdbx_seq_one_letter_code
_entity_poly.pdbx_strand_id
1 'polypeptide(L)'
;MADFQTSTHRAKWISTPQELLEKHQAANQRAIKMLEQYGITRLEVDVDGSLSYPEPVLDQKDNAERSVPKPLNCDEEQLMQVFYEQKIQEVCAAFKFPHKIQATAIIYFKRFYLQWSVMEHHPKHIMLTCIYASCKVEENHVSAEELGKGIQQDHQMILNNEMIVYQSLGFDLIVYAPYRSVEGFVEDMEEFCQVRNEEQEKFQDLRGTAKLEVDKIMLTDAPLLYAPGQLALAALRRSNEVHRVLDFERYLESIFSRQRSSHSISQLIESMKTIDFMLGKLKIPSTKDMRHIDRKLKSCWDPSSQDESKKREKKSKHKSKRTASEMQGAPAEVRKFQGAS
;
A
#
# COMPACT_ATOMS: atom_id res chain seq x y z
N MET A 1 -14.06 21.40 -15.97
CA MET A 1 -13.47 20.43 -15.01
C MET A 1 -14.10 19.08 -15.30
N ALA A 2 -13.31 18.02 -15.51
CA ALA A 2 -13.88 16.70 -15.83
C ALA A 2 -14.71 16.18 -14.63
N ASP A 3 -15.93 15.75 -14.88
CA ASP A 3 -16.84 15.21 -13.87
C ASP A 3 -16.49 13.74 -13.55
N PHE A 4 -16.58 13.35 -12.28
CA PHE A 4 -16.35 11.96 -11.87
C PHE A 4 -17.27 10.99 -12.62
N GLN A 5 -18.52 11.37 -12.90
CA GLN A 5 -19.50 10.47 -13.54
C GLN A 5 -19.08 10.01 -14.94
N THR A 6 -18.37 10.87 -15.67
CA THR A 6 -17.89 10.62 -17.04
C THR A 6 -16.41 10.23 -17.08
N SER A 7 -15.77 10.11 -15.91
CA SER A 7 -14.33 9.85 -15.81
C SER A 7 -13.95 8.40 -16.04
N THR A 8 -12.73 8.17 -16.50
CA THR A 8 -12.14 6.82 -16.59
C THR A 8 -11.93 6.20 -15.21
N HIS A 9 -11.73 7.02 -14.17
CA HIS A 9 -11.72 6.56 -12.78
C HIS A 9 -12.99 5.77 -12.45
N ARG A 10 -14.16 6.37 -12.68
CA ARG A 10 -15.43 5.67 -12.44
C ARG A 10 -15.59 4.46 -13.35
N ALA A 11 -15.34 4.62 -14.65
CA ALA A 11 -15.66 3.59 -15.64
C ALA A 11 -14.78 2.33 -15.55
N LYS A 12 -13.51 2.46 -15.15
CA LYS A 12 -12.54 1.36 -15.19
C LYS A 12 -12.02 0.93 -13.82
N TRP A 13 -12.04 1.83 -12.83
CA TRP A 13 -11.31 1.66 -11.58
C TRP A 13 -12.20 1.57 -10.34
N ILE A 14 -13.51 1.77 -10.49
CA ILE A 14 -14.49 1.39 -9.48
C ILE A 14 -15.04 0.01 -9.87
N SER A 15 -14.73 -0.99 -9.06
CA SER A 15 -15.09 -2.40 -9.29
C SER A 15 -16.13 -2.87 -8.29
N THR A 16 -16.81 -3.97 -8.59
CA THR A 16 -17.59 -4.68 -7.56
C THR A 16 -16.66 -5.44 -6.60
N PRO A 17 -17.11 -5.79 -5.38
CA PRO A 17 -16.30 -6.58 -4.45
C PRO A 17 -15.83 -7.92 -5.02
N GLN A 18 -16.64 -8.56 -5.87
CA GLN A 18 -16.29 -9.82 -6.52
C GLN A 18 -15.20 -9.63 -7.58
N GLU A 19 -15.37 -8.66 -8.48
CA GLU A 19 -14.36 -8.34 -9.50
C GLU A 19 -13.01 -7.96 -8.88
N LEU A 20 -13.03 -7.24 -7.76
CA LEU A 20 -11.81 -6.87 -7.06
C LEU A 20 -11.08 -8.11 -6.52
N LEU A 21 -11.81 -9.02 -5.88
CA LEU A 21 -11.26 -10.28 -5.38
C LEU A 21 -10.67 -11.13 -6.52
N GLU A 22 -11.39 -11.23 -7.64
CA GLU A 22 -10.96 -11.97 -8.83
C GLU A 22 -9.67 -11.38 -9.42
N LYS A 23 -9.53 -10.05 -9.49
CA LYS A 23 -8.30 -9.38 -9.95
C LYS A 23 -7.09 -9.73 -9.07
N HIS A 24 -7.23 -9.63 -7.75
CA HIS A 24 -6.17 -9.99 -6.81
C HIS A 24 -5.76 -11.46 -6.94
N GLN A 25 -6.74 -12.36 -7.05
CA GLN A 25 -6.48 -13.79 -7.23
C GLN A 25 -5.80 -14.08 -8.56
N ALA A 26 -6.24 -13.43 -9.65
CA ALA A 26 -5.66 -13.62 -10.97
C ALA A 26 -4.19 -13.15 -11.03
N ALA A 27 -3.87 -12.01 -10.41
CA ALA A 27 -2.49 -11.51 -10.31
C ALA A 27 -1.60 -12.47 -9.50
N ASN A 28 -2.06 -12.90 -8.31
CA ASN A 28 -1.33 -13.85 -7.48
C ASN A 28 -1.11 -15.20 -8.18
N GLN A 29 -2.15 -15.76 -8.82
CA GLN A 29 -2.05 -17.03 -9.55
C GLN A 29 -1.09 -16.95 -10.73
N ARG A 30 -1.04 -15.80 -11.43
CA ARG A 30 -0.08 -15.59 -12.53
C ARG A 30 1.36 -15.64 -12.02
N ALA A 31 1.64 -14.95 -10.91
CA ALA A 31 2.95 -14.97 -10.29
C ALA A 31 3.33 -16.36 -9.74
N ILE A 32 2.38 -17.12 -9.20
CA ILE A 32 2.62 -18.52 -8.77
C ILE A 32 3.02 -19.39 -9.98
N LYS A 33 2.27 -19.30 -11.09
CA LYS A 33 2.61 -20.04 -12.31
C LYS A 33 3.99 -19.66 -12.84
N MET A 34 4.35 -18.37 -12.76
CA MET A 34 5.69 -17.92 -13.13
C MET A 34 6.76 -18.49 -12.21
N LEU A 35 6.53 -18.54 -10.90
CA LEU A 35 7.45 -19.17 -9.95
C LEU A 35 7.65 -20.66 -10.24
N GLU A 36 6.58 -21.37 -10.61
CA GLU A 36 6.63 -22.80 -10.96
C GLU A 36 7.39 -23.04 -12.27
N GLN A 37 7.21 -22.18 -13.27
CA GLN A 37 7.81 -22.33 -14.60
C GLN A 37 9.28 -21.89 -14.64
N TYR A 38 9.63 -20.81 -13.95
CA TYR A 38 10.95 -20.17 -14.06
C TYR A 38 11.78 -20.24 -12.77
N GLY A 39 11.20 -20.68 -11.65
CA GLY A 39 11.86 -20.75 -10.34
C GLY A 39 12.05 -19.39 -9.66
N ILE A 40 11.81 -18.28 -10.37
CA ILE A 40 11.84 -16.91 -9.87
C ILE A 40 10.65 -16.12 -10.42
N THR A 41 10.29 -15.04 -9.72
CA THR A 41 9.12 -14.20 -10.08
C THR A 41 9.47 -12.77 -10.43
N ARG A 42 10.67 -12.31 -10.08
CA ARG A 42 11.04 -10.91 -10.28
C ARG A 42 11.16 -10.62 -11.77
N LEU A 43 10.42 -9.62 -12.23
CA LEU A 43 10.53 -9.10 -13.58
C LEU A 43 11.55 -7.96 -13.62
N GLU A 44 12.35 -7.94 -14.69
CA GLU A 44 13.18 -6.78 -15.01
C GLU A 44 12.37 -5.82 -15.89
N VAL A 45 12.52 -4.53 -15.60
CA VAL A 45 11.76 -3.46 -16.23
C VAL A 45 12.77 -2.54 -16.92
N ASP A 46 12.61 -2.40 -18.23
CA ASP A 46 13.37 -1.46 -19.04
C ASP A 46 12.78 -0.04 -18.94
N VAL A 47 13.55 0.96 -19.34
CA VAL A 47 13.17 2.39 -19.21
C VAL A 47 11.90 2.74 -20.01
N ASP A 48 11.64 2.02 -21.10
CA ASP A 48 10.43 2.17 -21.94
C ASP A 48 9.23 1.36 -21.42
N GLY A 49 9.38 0.70 -20.27
CA GLY A 49 8.37 -0.14 -19.64
C GLY A 49 8.30 -1.57 -20.20
N SER A 50 9.18 -1.97 -21.13
CA SER A 50 9.23 -3.37 -21.55
C SER A 50 9.63 -4.30 -20.40
N LEU A 51 9.09 -5.51 -20.42
CA LEU A 51 9.31 -6.53 -19.40
C LEU A 51 10.21 -7.62 -19.96
N SER A 52 11.30 -7.88 -19.25
CA SER A 52 12.18 -9.02 -19.50
C SER A 52 11.83 -10.15 -18.54
N TYR A 53 11.42 -11.28 -19.11
CA TYR A 53 11.06 -12.47 -18.35
C TYR A 53 12.30 -13.30 -18.00
N PRO A 54 12.32 -13.93 -16.81
CA PRO A 54 13.33 -14.91 -16.46
C PRO A 54 13.49 -16.01 -17.51
N GLU A 55 14.71 -16.53 -17.68
CA GLU A 55 14.93 -17.70 -18.54
C GLU A 55 14.31 -18.97 -17.92
N PRO A 56 13.62 -19.80 -18.72
CA PRO A 56 12.98 -21.02 -18.21
C PRO A 56 14.02 -22.03 -17.76
N VAL A 57 13.73 -22.74 -16.65
CA VAL A 57 14.58 -23.83 -16.16
C VAL A 57 14.38 -25.05 -17.06
N LEU A 58 15.03 -25.05 -18.24
CA LEU A 58 15.05 -26.19 -19.15
C LEU A 58 16.13 -27.18 -18.70
N ASP A 59 15.70 -28.29 -18.10
CA ASP A 59 16.45 -29.54 -17.91
C ASP A 59 17.97 -29.42 -17.67
N GLN A 60 18.37 -28.97 -16.48
CA GLN A 60 19.68 -29.34 -15.94
C GLN A 60 19.54 -30.70 -15.25
N LYS A 61 19.96 -31.76 -15.97
CA LYS A 61 20.15 -33.14 -15.48
C LYS A 61 21.13 -33.28 -14.30
N ASP A 62 21.60 -32.18 -13.73
CA ASP A 62 22.39 -32.12 -12.51
C ASP A 62 21.80 -31.05 -11.60
N ASN A 63 20.83 -31.39 -10.75
CA ASN A 63 20.57 -30.59 -9.55
C ASN A 63 19.80 -31.41 -8.53
N ALA A 64 20.42 -31.62 -7.37
CA ALA A 64 19.76 -32.00 -6.15
C ALA A 64 18.53 -31.09 -5.93
N GLU A 65 17.35 -31.71 -5.74
CA GLU A 65 16.09 -31.13 -5.24
C GLU A 65 16.14 -29.61 -4.93
N ARG A 66 16.10 -28.76 -5.96
CA ARG A 66 15.83 -27.33 -5.73
C ARG A 66 14.36 -27.20 -5.37
N SER A 67 14.07 -27.19 -4.07
CA SER A 67 12.73 -26.94 -3.57
C SER A 67 12.25 -25.57 -4.05
N VAL A 68 11.24 -25.54 -4.92
CA VAL A 68 10.60 -24.29 -5.37
C VAL A 68 10.18 -23.49 -4.12
N PRO A 69 10.52 -22.19 -4.03
CA PRO A 69 10.15 -21.36 -2.90
C PRO A 69 8.64 -21.38 -2.66
N LYS A 70 8.20 -21.31 -1.39
CA LYS A 70 6.78 -21.21 -1.08
C LYS A 70 6.28 -19.79 -1.46
N PRO A 71 5.29 -19.67 -2.37
CA PRO A 71 4.79 -18.36 -2.78
C PRO A 71 4.03 -17.66 -1.67
N LEU A 72 3.82 -16.35 -1.85
CA LEU A 72 2.89 -15.57 -1.03
C LEU A 72 1.46 -15.91 -1.42
N ASN A 73 0.57 -15.98 -0.43
CA ASN A 73 -0.87 -16.05 -0.69
C ASN A 73 -1.47 -14.63 -0.80
N CYS A 74 -2.73 -14.53 -1.23
CA CYS A 74 -3.40 -13.23 -1.41
C CYS A 74 -3.45 -12.39 -0.12
N ASP A 75 -3.65 -13.01 1.05
CA ASP A 75 -3.68 -12.29 2.32
C ASP A 75 -2.31 -11.68 2.69
N GLU A 76 -1.23 -12.42 2.42
CA GLU A 76 0.14 -11.96 2.62
C GLU A 76 0.49 -10.81 1.67
N GLU A 77 0.04 -10.89 0.42
CA GLU A 77 0.18 -9.78 -0.54
C GLU A 77 -0.60 -8.54 -0.09
N GLN A 78 -1.85 -8.71 0.32
CA GLN A 78 -2.70 -7.60 0.79
C GLN A 78 -2.09 -6.93 2.02
N LEU A 79 -1.58 -7.73 2.97
CA LEU A 79 -0.92 -7.20 4.16
C LEU A 79 0.32 -6.37 3.77
N MET A 80 1.11 -6.84 2.80
CA MET A 80 2.25 -6.09 2.30
C MET A 80 1.84 -4.80 1.57
N GLN A 81 0.77 -4.85 0.77
CA GLN A 81 0.24 -3.66 0.09
C GLN A 81 -0.19 -2.59 1.10
N VAL A 82 -0.98 -2.95 2.13
CA VAL A 82 -1.39 -2.03 3.21
C VAL A 82 -0.18 -1.45 3.94
N PHE A 83 0.87 -2.25 4.19
CA PHE A 83 2.11 -1.75 4.79
C PHE A 83 2.76 -0.66 3.94
N TYR A 84 2.88 -0.86 2.62
CA TYR A 84 3.47 0.14 1.74
C TYR A 84 2.54 1.33 1.46
N GLU A 85 1.22 1.16 1.49
CA GLU A 85 0.27 2.27 1.46
C GLU A 85 0.43 3.19 2.68
N GLN A 86 0.64 2.62 3.88
CA GLN A 86 0.99 3.41 5.05
C GLN A 86 2.33 4.13 4.86
N LYS A 87 3.32 3.48 4.23
CA LYS A 87 4.59 4.14 3.90
C LYS A 87 4.43 5.29 2.89
N ILE A 88 3.47 5.23 1.97
CA ILE A 88 3.14 6.38 1.11
C ILE A 88 2.73 7.57 1.98
N GLN A 89 1.82 7.37 2.93
CA GLN A 89 1.37 8.43 3.83
C GLN A 89 2.53 9.01 4.65
N GLU A 90 3.38 8.16 5.22
CA GLU A 90 4.57 8.60 5.97
C GLU A 90 5.54 9.43 5.11
N VAL A 91 5.82 9.00 3.89
CA VAL A 91 6.71 9.72 2.97
C VAL A 91 6.07 11.04 2.54
N CYS A 92 4.79 11.05 2.15
CA CYS A 92 4.08 12.27 1.78
C CYS A 92 4.06 13.28 2.93
N ALA A 93 3.84 12.83 4.17
CA ALA A 93 3.89 13.68 5.35
C ALA A 93 5.29 14.24 5.62
N ALA A 94 6.34 13.43 5.48
CA ALA A 94 7.73 13.87 5.68
C ALA A 94 8.15 14.94 4.68
N PHE A 95 7.71 14.83 3.42
CA PHE A 95 7.93 15.83 2.37
C PHE A 95 6.91 16.98 2.38
N LYS A 96 5.93 16.95 3.30
CA LYS A 96 4.83 17.93 3.41
C LYS A 96 4.03 18.08 2.11
N PHE A 97 3.84 16.98 1.40
CA PHE A 97 3.03 16.97 0.18
C PHE A 97 1.54 17.18 0.51
N PRO A 98 0.78 17.90 -0.34
CA PRO A 98 -0.66 18.01 -0.20
C PRO A 98 -1.34 16.63 -0.22
N HIS A 99 -2.47 16.49 0.50
CA HIS A 99 -3.25 15.24 0.53
C HIS A 99 -3.68 14.77 -0.86
N LYS A 100 -3.83 15.67 -1.85
CA LYS A 100 -4.12 15.30 -3.23
C LYS A 100 -3.05 14.38 -3.81
N ILE A 101 -1.76 14.69 -3.59
CA ILE A 101 -0.64 13.86 -4.05
C ILE A 101 -0.64 12.51 -3.33
N GLN A 102 -0.82 12.51 -2.01
CA GLN A 102 -0.89 11.28 -1.22
C GLN A 102 -2.00 10.36 -1.73
N ALA A 103 -3.19 10.90 -1.97
CA ALA A 103 -4.34 10.15 -2.44
C ALA A 103 -4.10 9.55 -3.83
N THR A 104 -3.56 10.36 -4.74
CA THR A 104 -3.23 9.93 -6.11
C THR A 104 -2.17 8.82 -6.08
N ALA A 105 -1.15 8.94 -5.23
CA ALA A 105 -0.10 7.92 -5.10
C ALA A 105 -0.64 6.59 -4.55
N ILE A 106 -1.48 6.63 -3.52
CA ILE A 106 -2.13 5.42 -2.97
C ILE A 106 -3.03 4.77 -4.02
N ILE A 107 -3.82 5.55 -4.76
CA ILE A 107 -4.71 5.02 -5.79
C ILE A 107 -3.90 4.41 -6.94
N TYR A 108 -2.81 5.04 -7.39
CA TYR A 108 -1.91 4.45 -8.38
C TYR A 108 -1.31 3.13 -7.89
N PHE A 109 -0.82 3.10 -6.66
CA PHE A 109 -0.25 1.90 -6.06
C PHE A 109 -1.26 0.76 -6.00
N LYS A 110 -2.48 1.03 -5.53
CA LYS A 110 -3.58 0.07 -5.52
C LYS A 110 -3.90 -0.46 -6.92
N ARG A 111 -4.10 0.45 -7.89
CA ARG A 111 -4.42 0.11 -9.28
C ARG A 111 -3.32 -0.74 -9.93
N PHE A 112 -2.05 -0.44 -9.66
CA PHE A 112 -0.92 -1.22 -10.14
C PHE A 112 -1.00 -2.68 -9.64
N TYR A 113 -1.22 -2.87 -8.34
CA TYR A 113 -1.30 -4.20 -7.73
C TYR A 113 -2.65 -4.92 -7.92
N LEU A 114 -3.59 -4.33 -8.67
CA LEU A 114 -4.70 -5.09 -9.26
C LEU A 114 -4.28 -5.90 -10.48
N GLN A 115 -3.19 -5.50 -11.15
CA GLN A 115 -2.72 -6.14 -12.38
C GLN A 115 -1.51 -7.02 -12.16
N TRP A 116 -0.73 -6.70 -11.13
CA TRP A 116 0.55 -7.33 -10.81
C TRP A 116 0.55 -7.86 -9.38
N SER A 117 1.36 -8.89 -9.13
CA SER A 117 1.67 -9.38 -7.79
C SER A 117 2.88 -8.63 -7.20
N VAL A 118 2.94 -8.54 -5.87
CA VAL A 118 4.14 -8.06 -5.16
C VAL A 118 5.36 -8.97 -5.39
N MET A 119 5.13 -10.23 -5.79
CA MET A 119 6.18 -11.16 -6.20
C MET A 119 6.82 -10.78 -7.53
N GLU A 120 6.13 -10.00 -8.37
CA GLU A 120 6.64 -9.63 -9.71
C GLU A 120 7.40 -8.31 -9.66
N HIS A 121 6.83 -7.32 -8.95
CA HIS A 121 7.40 -5.98 -8.82
C HIS A 121 7.58 -5.58 -7.36
N HIS A 122 8.77 -5.09 -7.02
CA HIS A 122 9.10 -4.71 -5.64
C HIS A 122 8.24 -3.52 -5.17
N PRO A 123 7.42 -3.68 -4.10
CA PRO A 123 6.48 -2.65 -3.66
C PRO A 123 7.12 -1.34 -3.22
N LYS A 124 8.30 -1.37 -2.58
CA LYS A 124 9.09 -0.16 -2.33
C LYS A 124 9.40 0.65 -3.59
N HIS A 125 9.75 0.03 -4.71
CA HIS A 125 10.10 0.75 -5.93
C HIS A 125 8.84 1.34 -6.58
N ILE A 126 7.78 0.55 -6.67
CA ILE A 126 6.48 0.99 -7.20
C ILE A 126 5.90 2.12 -6.35
N MET A 127 5.94 2.00 -5.02
CA MET A 127 5.51 3.03 -4.07
C MET A 127 6.15 4.40 -4.37
N LEU A 128 7.48 4.43 -4.52
CA LEU A 128 8.22 5.67 -4.75
C LEU A 128 7.97 6.24 -6.13
N THR A 129 7.78 5.35 -7.11
CA THR A 129 7.40 5.71 -8.48
C THR A 129 5.99 6.29 -8.52
N CYS A 130 5.03 5.72 -7.79
CA CYS A 130 3.68 6.28 -7.67
C CYS A 130 3.68 7.67 -7.02
N ILE A 131 4.52 7.90 -6.00
CA ILE A 131 4.68 9.24 -5.39
C ILE A 131 5.24 10.23 -6.41
N TYR A 132 6.32 9.86 -7.11
CA TYR A 132 6.93 10.69 -8.15
C TYR A 132 5.95 11.02 -9.29
N ALA A 133 5.27 10.02 -9.82
CA ALA A 133 4.25 10.17 -10.85
C ALA A 133 3.10 11.09 -10.39
N SER A 134 2.66 10.94 -9.14
CA SER A 134 1.61 11.79 -8.56
C SER A 134 2.04 13.24 -8.44
N CYS A 135 3.29 13.50 -8.05
CA CYS A 135 3.85 14.85 -8.05
C CYS A 135 3.80 15.48 -9.46
N LYS A 136 4.16 14.73 -10.51
CA LYS A 136 4.10 15.24 -11.90
C LYS A 136 2.68 15.54 -12.34
N VAL A 137 1.74 14.61 -12.12
CA VAL A 137 0.35 14.73 -12.56
C VAL A 137 -0.39 15.84 -11.80
N GLU A 138 -0.05 16.04 -10.53
CA GLU A 138 -0.63 17.07 -9.68
C GLU A 138 0.13 18.40 -9.72
N GLU A 139 1.03 18.57 -10.70
CA GLU A 139 1.80 19.80 -10.96
C GLU A 139 2.62 20.28 -9.74
N ASN A 140 3.10 19.34 -8.93
CA ASN A 140 4.01 19.60 -7.82
C ASN A 140 5.44 19.23 -8.21
N HIS A 141 6.28 20.26 -8.42
CA HIS A 141 7.64 20.07 -8.91
C HIS A 141 8.56 19.46 -7.85
N VAL A 142 8.82 18.17 -7.98
CA VAL A 142 9.83 17.42 -7.20
C VAL A 142 10.61 16.53 -8.16
N SER A 143 11.92 16.63 -8.13
CA SER A 143 12.79 15.77 -8.94
C SER A 143 12.90 14.37 -8.34
N ALA A 144 13.15 13.37 -9.19
CA ALA A 144 13.41 12.00 -8.73
C ALA A 144 14.65 11.95 -7.81
N GLU A 145 15.65 12.80 -8.07
CA GLU A 145 16.83 12.92 -7.22
C GLU A 145 16.51 13.40 -5.80
N GLU A 146 15.68 14.45 -5.66
CA GLU A 146 15.28 14.97 -4.35
C GLU A 146 14.49 13.92 -3.57
N LEU A 147 13.55 13.25 -4.24
CA LEU A 147 12.78 12.16 -3.64
C LEU A 147 13.71 11.01 -3.21
N GLY A 148 14.62 10.56 -4.08
CA GLY A 148 15.60 9.52 -3.82
C GLY A 148 16.58 9.86 -2.68
N LYS A 149 17.07 11.11 -2.63
CA LYS A 149 17.93 11.60 -1.54
C LYS A 149 17.22 11.57 -0.19
N GLY A 150 15.97 12.05 -0.11
CA GLY A 150 15.23 12.12 1.15
C GLY A 150 14.91 10.74 1.77
N ILE A 151 14.84 9.69 0.96
CA ILE A 151 14.57 8.30 1.37
C ILE A 151 15.81 7.40 1.32
N GLN A 152 16.98 7.94 0.95
CA GLN A 152 18.24 7.22 0.79
C GLN A 152 18.13 6.04 -0.20
N GLN A 153 17.57 6.28 -1.38
CA GLN A 153 17.48 5.31 -2.47
C GLN A 153 18.01 5.89 -3.78
N ASP A 154 18.45 5.02 -4.68
CA ASP A 154 18.95 5.42 -5.99
C ASP A 154 17.80 5.87 -6.90
N HIS A 155 17.71 7.16 -7.20
CA HIS A 155 16.63 7.72 -8.01
C HIS A 155 16.44 7.07 -9.39
N GLN A 156 17.47 6.39 -9.95
CA GLN A 156 17.33 5.66 -11.20
C GLN A 156 16.26 4.56 -11.13
N MET A 157 16.04 3.93 -9.96
CA MET A 157 14.96 2.93 -9.87
C MET A 157 13.57 3.56 -10.04
N ILE A 158 13.39 4.82 -9.65
CA ILE A 158 12.13 5.55 -9.84
C ILE A 158 11.90 5.78 -11.33
N LEU A 159 12.93 6.24 -12.03
CA LEU A 159 12.88 6.54 -13.46
C LEU A 159 12.64 5.26 -14.29
N ASN A 160 13.33 4.17 -13.97
CA ASN A 160 13.18 2.90 -14.68
C ASN A 160 11.78 2.29 -14.52
N ASN A 161 11.11 2.51 -13.39
CA ASN A 161 9.75 1.99 -13.15
C ASN A 161 8.65 2.96 -13.61
N GLU A 162 8.98 4.19 -14.03
CA GLU A 162 7.96 5.21 -14.34
C GLU A 162 7.01 4.74 -15.45
N MET A 163 7.57 4.22 -16.55
CA MET A 163 6.76 3.86 -17.71
C MET A 163 5.86 2.65 -17.44
N ILE A 164 6.35 1.61 -16.76
CA ILE A 164 5.51 0.46 -16.40
C ILE A 164 4.37 0.86 -15.47
N VAL A 165 4.57 1.84 -14.59
CA VAL A 165 3.47 2.38 -13.76
C VAL A 165 2.42 3.02 -14.65
N TYR A 166 2.78 3.90 -15.59
CA TYR A 166 1.79 4.52 -16.48
C TYR A 166 1.03 3.52 -17.36
N GLN A 167 1.75 2.54 -17.93
CA GLN A 167 1.15 1.48 -18.73
C GLN A 167 0.19 0.62 -17.91
N SER A 168 0.57 0.25 -16.69
CA SER A 168 -0.27 -0.51 -15.76
C SER A 168 -1.50 0.29 -15.32
N LEU A 169 -1.41 1.63 -15.28
CA LEU A 169 -2.56 2.49 -15.01
C LEU A 169 -3.44 2.72 -16.26
N GLY A 170 -3.13 2.09 -17.40
CA GLY A 170 -3.82 2.33 -18.66
C GLY A 170 -3.80 3.80 -19.10
N PHE A 171 -2.78 4.56 -18.64
CA PHE A 171 -2.67 6.01 -18.76
C PHE A 171 -3.87 6.79 -18.19
N ASP A 172 -4.67 6.18 -17.30
CA ASP A 172 -5.79 6.82 -16.61
C ASP A 172 -5.31 7.61 -15.37
N LEU A 173 -4.56 8.69 -15.62
CA LEU A 173 -3.82 9.42 -14.59
C LEU A 173 -4.70 10.33 -13.72
N ILE A 174 -5.90 10.73 -14.19
CA ILE A 174 -6.77 11.60 -13.40
C ILE A 174 -7.42 10.81 -12.25
N VAL A 175 -7.15 11.25 -11.03
CA VAL A 175 -7.68 10.67 -9.80
C VAL A 175 -8.62 11.66 -9.11
N TYR A 176 -9.72 11.12 -8.57
CA TYR A 176 -10.72 11.88 -7.84
C TYR A 176 -10.65 11.45 -6.38
N ALA A 177 -9.93 12.22 -5.58
CA ALA A 177 -9.71 11.91 -4.18
C ALA A 177 -10.86 12.44 -3.29
N PRO A 178 -11.19 11.74 -2.19
CA PRO A 178 -12.28 12.13 -1.29
C PRO A 178 -12.06 13.46 -0.55
N TYR A 179 -10.82 13.90 -0.34
CA TYR A 179 -10.51 15.12 0.42
C TYR A 179 -11.21 16.38 -0.11
N ARG A 180 -11.32 16.53 -1.44
CA ARG A 180 -12.07 17.65 -2.03
C ARG A 180 -13.57 17.56 -1.74
N SER A 181 -14.12 16.35 -1.73
CA SER A 181 -15.53 16.14 -1.41
C SER A 181 -15.79 16.42 0.07
N VAL A 182 -14.84 16.13 0.95
CA VAL A 182 -14.92 16.52 2.37
C VAL A 182 -15.05 18.04 2.50
N GLU A 183 -14.20 18.83 1.83
CA GLU A 183 -14.30 20.30 1.89
C GLU A 183 -15.68 20.79 1.42
N GLY A 184 -16.14 20.33 0.25
CA GLY A 184 -17.43 20.76 -0.29
C GLY A 184 -18.63 20.36 0.59
N PHE A 185 -18.59 19.19 1.24
CA PHE A 185 -19.64 18.80 2.17
C PHE A 185 -19.56 19.57 3.50
N VAL A 186 -18.37 19.93 3.99
CA VAL A 186 -18.24 20.77 5.19
C VAL A 186 -18.84 22.16 4.92
N GLU A 187 -18.56 22.75 3.76
CA GLU A 187 -19.16 24.02 3.35
C GLU A 187 -20.70 23.94 3.25
N ASP A 188 -21.25 22.87 2.65
CA ASP A 188 -22.71 22.64 2.60
C ASP A 188 -23.33 22.42 3.99
N MET A 189 -22.60 21.75 4.89
CA MET A 189 -23.03 21.57 6.29
C MET A 189 -23.03 22.89 7.06
N GLU A 190 -22.04 23.75 6.86
CA GLU A 190 -21.97 25.08 7.47
C GLU A 190 -23.17 25.94 7.04
N GLU A 191 -23.53 25.90 5.75
CA GLU A 191 -24.72 26.57 5.22
C GLU A 191 -26.02 25.99 5.81
N PHE A 192 -26.13 24.65 5.85
CA PHE A 192 -27.30 23.95 6.41
C PHE A 192 -27.56 24.30 7.88
N CYS A 193 -26.49 24.42 8.67
CA CYS A 193 -26.57 24.75 10.10
C CYS A 193 -26.69 26.25 10.38
N GLN A 194 -26.57 27.12 9.36
CA GLN A 194 -26.51 28.59 9.52
C GLN A 194 -25.44 29.01 10.53
N VAL A 195 -24.24 28.40 10.41
CA VAL A 195 -23.14 28.53 11.36
C VAL A 195 -22.78 30.00 11.60
N ARG A 196 -22.69 30.38 12.88
CA ARG A 196 -22.17 31.68 13.31
C ARG A 196 -20.71 31.53 13.75
N ASN A 197 -20.00 32.66 13.85
CA ASN A 197 -18.56 32.70 14.16
C ASN A 197 -18.14 31.84 15.38
N GLU A 198 -19.00 31.68 16.38
CA GLU A 198 -18.74 30.89 17.61
C GLU A 198 -18.71 29.37 17.38
N GLU A 199 -19.32 28.87 16.30
CA GLU A 199 -19.39 27.44 15.97
C GLU A 199 -18.39 27.02 14.90
N GLN A 200 -17.69 27.99 14.28
CA GLN A 200 -16.72 27.75 13.21
C GLN A 200 -15.59 26.81 13.67
N GLU A 201 -15.12 26.96 14.91
CA GLU A 201 -14.05 26.11 15.47
C GLU A 201 -14.43 24.63 15.45
N LYS A 202 -15.68 24.29 15.79
CA LYS A 202 -16.16 22.90 15.77
C LYS A 202 -16.17 22.31 14.36
N PHE A 203 -16.50 23.11 13.34
CA PHE A 203 -16.44 22.67 11.94
C PHE A 203 -15.01 22.51 11.44
N GLN A 204 -14.07 23.33 11.94
CA GLN A 204 -12.65 23.13 11.67
C GLN A 204 -12.14 21.82 12.27
N ASP A 205 -12.54 21.49 13.49
CA ASP A 205 -12.20 20.22 14.17
C ASP A 205 -12.84 19.01 13.48
N LEU A 206 -14.12 19.13 13.09
CA LEU A 206 -14.81 18.13 12.27
C LEU A 206 -14.04 17.88 10.98
N ARG A 207 -13.65 18.93 10.26
CA ARG A 207 -12.90 18.83 9.01
C ARG A 207 -11.54 18.17 9.21
N GLY A 208 -10.81 18.57 10.25
CA GLY A 208 -9.51 17.97 10.60
C GLY A 208 -9.64 16.47 10.87
N THR A 209 -10.63 16.09 11.68
CA THR A 209 -10.90 14.69 12.03
C THR A 209 -11.39 13.90 10.82
N ALA A 210 -12.22 14.49 9.94
CA ALA A 210 -12.70 13.84 8.73
C ALA A 210 -11.55 13.53 7.76
N LYS A 211 -10.56 14.42 7.65
CA LYS A 211 -9.34 14.15 6.85
C LYS A 211 -8.56 12.94 7.38
N LEU A 212 -8.42 12.83 8.70
CA LEU A 212 -7.77 11.67 9.33
C LEU A 212 -8.57 10.38 9.13
N GLU A 213 -9.90 10.44 9.15
CA GLU A 213 -10.75 9.28 8.82
C GLU A 213 -10.62 8.91 7.34
N VAL A 214 -10.53 9.87 6.43
CA VAL A 214 -10.21 9.62 5.02
C VAL A 214 -8.86 8.92 4.89
N ASP A 215 -7.81 9.36 5.61
CA ASP A 215 -6.50 8.70 5.57
C ASP A 215 -6.60 7.21 5.93
N LYS A 216 -7.43 6.85 6.91
CA LYS A 216 -7.70 5.44 7.27
C LYS A 216 -8.47 4.71 6.17
N ILE A 217 -9.49 5.34 5.59
CA ILE A 217 -10.29 4.76 4.50
C ILE A 217 -9.40 4.45 3.29
N MET A 218 -8.44 5.31 2.99
CA MET A 218 -7.50 5.14 1.87
C MET A 218 -6.60 3.91 2.03
N LEU A 219 -6.41 3.37 3.24
CA LEU A 219 -5.67 2.13 3.51
C LEU A 219 -6.52 0.85 3.37
N THR A 220 -7.79 0.99 2.98
CA THR A 220 -8.69 -0.12 2.69
C THR A 220 -8.92 -0.25 1.19
N ASP A 221 -9.71 -1.22 0.75
CA ASP A 221 -10.13 -1.35 -0.64
C ASP A 221 -11.28 -0.39 -1.02
N ALA A 222 -11.83 0.36 -0.06
CA ALA A 222 -12.96 1.26 -0.31
C ALA A 222 -12.73 2.27 -1.47
N PRO A 223 -11.52 2.84 -1.67
CA PRO A 223 -11.25 3.73 -2.81
C PRO A 223 -11.41 3.08 -4.19
N LEU A 224 -11.42 1.75 -4.28
CA LEU A 224 -11.64 0.99 -5.50
C LEU A 224 -13.09 0.51 -5.66
N LEU A 225 -13.94 0.74 -4.66
CA LEU A 225 -15.31 0.22 -4.59
C LEU A 225 -16.36 1.33 -4.58
N TYR A 226 -16.03 2.51 -4.06
CA TYR A 226 -16.99 3.59 -3.83
C TYR A 226 -16.53 4.91 -4.43
N ALA A 227 -17.50 5.75 -4.80
CA ALA A 227 -17.24 7.09 -5.28
C ALA A 227 -16.62 7.98 -4.19
N PRO A 228 -15.79 8.99 -4.56
CA PRO A 228 -15.13 9.88 -3.58
C PRO A 228 -16.12 10.61 -2.66
N GLY A 229 -17.32 10.93 -3.16
CA GLY A 229 -18.39 11.52 -2.35
C GLY A 229 -18.91 10.57 -1.25
N GLN A 230 -19.04 9.27 -1.55
CA GLN A 230 -19.47 8.26 -0.56
C GLN A 230 -18.39 8.06 0.51
N LEU A 231 -17.11 8.02 0.10
CA LEU A 231 -15.97 7.93 1.02
C LEU A 231 -15.90 9.16 1.94
N ALA A 232 -16.12 10.36 1.39
CA ALA A 232 -16.14 11.60 2.15
C ALA A 232 -17.30 11.66 3.15
N LEU A 233 -18.52 11.26 2.75
CA LEU A 233 -19.66 11.20 3.66
C LEU A 233 -19.45 10.16 4.77
N ALA A 234 -18.86 9.00 4.47
CA ALA A 234 -18.49 8.02 5.49
C ALA A 234 -17.51 8.62 6.50
N ALA A 235 -16.46 9.32 6.04
CA ALA A 235 -15.51 9.99 6.91
C ALA A 235 -16.14 11.11 7.76
N LEU A 236 -17.00 11.93 7.16
CA LEU A 236 -17.70 13.02 7.83
C LEU A 236 -18.68 12.51 8.88
N ARG A 237 -19.39 11.41 8.60
CA ARG A 237 -20.27 10.78 9.59
C ARG A 237 -19.48 10.34 10.83
N ARG A 238 -18.36 9.63 10.63
CA ARG A 238 -17.47 9.20 11.72
C ARG A 238 -16.91 10.38 12.50
N SER A 239 -16.52 11.44 11.79
CA SER A 239 -16.06 12.68 12.42
C SER A 239 -17.19 13.34 13.24
N ASN A 240 -18.42 13.35 12.73
CA ASN A 240 -19.57 13.92 13.41
C ASN A 240 -20.05 13.09 14.61
N GLU A 241 -19.79 11.78 14.67
CA GLU A 241 -20.04 10.98 15.88
C GLU A 241 -19.21 11.47 17.09
N VAL A 242 -18.02 12.02 16.81
CA VAL A 242 -17.11 12.60 17.82
C VAL A 242 -17.53 14.03 18.18
N HIS A 243 -17.70 14.89 17.16
CA HIS A 243 -17.90 16.33 17.37
C HIS A 243 -19.36 16.76 17.56
N ARG A 244 -20.30 15.95 17.06
CA ARG A 244 -21.75 16.14 17.17
C ARG A 244 -22.20 17.55 16.77
N VAL A 245 -21.70 18.03 15.64
CA VAL A 245 -22.01 19.38 15.13
C VAL A 245 -23.40 19.46 14.52
N LEU A 246 -23.93 18.34 14.00
CA LEU A 246 -25.25 18.31 13.37
C LEU A 246 -25.92 16.94 13.41
N ASP A 247 -27.23 16.92 13.17
CA ASP A 247 -27.99 15.69 12.91
C ASP A 247 -27.69 15.19 11.49
N PHE A 248 -26.85 14.15 11.40
CA PHE A 248 -26.32 13.67 10.13
C PHE A 248 -27.40 13.05 9.24
N GLU A 249 -28.38 12.36 9.83
CA GLU A 249 -29.47 11.73 9.06
C GLU A 249 -30.36 12.80 8.43
N ARG A 250 -30.74 13.82 9.21
CA ARG A 250 -31.51 14.96 8.70
C ARG A 250 -30.75 15.74 7.62
N TYR A 251 -29.44 15.89 7.76
CA TYR A 251 -28.60 16.51 6.74
C TYR A 251 -28.57 15.70 5.44
N LEU A 252 -28.44 14.37 5.53
CA LEU A 252 -28.54 13.52 4.35
C LEU A 252 -29.90 13.69 3.67
N GLU A 253 -31.01 13.59 4.41
CA GLU A 253 -32.36 13.81 3.85
C GLU A 253 -32.47 15.15 3.10
N SER A 254 -31.89 16.22 3.65
CA SER A 254 -31.79 17.52 2.99
C SER A 254 -31.05 17.45 1.64
N ILE A 255 -29.88 16.79 1.57
CA ILE A 255 -29.16 16.61 0.29
C ILE A 255 -30.04 15.91 -0.75
N PHE A 256 -30.73 14.83 -0.36
CA PHE A 256 -31.57 14.05 -1.30
C PHE A 256 -32.83 14.79 -1.72
N SER A 257 -33.41 15.63 -0.87
CA SER A 257 -34.52 16.50 -1.27
C SER A 257 -34.12 17.52 -2.34
N ARG A 258 -32.85 17.97 -2.29
CA ARG A 258 -32.26 18.96 -3.22
C ARG A 258 -31.81 18.32 -4.54
N GLN A 259 -31.42 17.05 -4.54
CA GLN A 259 -30.89 16.36 -5.71
C GLN A 259 -31.81 15.23 -6.19
N ARG A 260 -32.15 15.22 -7.49
CA ARG A 260 -32.73 14.02 -8.15
C ARG A 260 -31.65 12.96 -8.33
N SER A 261 -31.23 12.32 -7.24
CA SER A 261 -30.18 11.31 -7.27
C SER A 261 -30.72 9.95 -7.74
N SER A 262 -29.82 9.12 -8.29
CA SER A 262 -30.14 7.77 -8.74
C SER A 262 -30.12 6.73 -7.61
N HIS A 263 -29.56 7.07 -6.44
CA HIS A 263 -29.40 6.18 -5.30
C HIS A 263 -30.45 6.50 -4.25
N SER A 264 -30.89 5.50 -3.48
CA SER A 264 -31.71 5.76 -2.30
C SER A 264 -30.84 6.15 -1.10
N ILE A 265 -31.41 6.90 -0.15
CA ILE A 265 -30.77 7.17 1.15
C ILE A 265 -30.32 5.87 1.81
N SER A 266 -31.14 4.81 1.73
CA SER A 266 -30.81 3.49 2.30
C SER A 266 -29.55 2.88 1.71
N GLN A 267 -29.34 2.95 0.39
CA GLN A 267 -28.13 2.45 -0.28
C GLN A 267 -26.87 3.21 0.16
N LEU A 268 -26.99 4.53 0.37
CA LEU A 268 -25.88 5.33 0.86
C LEU A 268 -25.52 4.97 2.30
N ILE A 269 -26.53 4.83 3.17
CA ILE A 269 -26.34 4.40 4.57
C ILE A 269 -25.67 3.01 4.61
N GLU A 270 -26.12 2.08 3.77
CA GLU A 270 -25.52 0.76 3.65
C GLU A 270 -24.05 0.84 3.18
N SER A 271 -23.77 1.66 2.17
CA SER A 271 -22.39 1.88 1.68
C SER A 271 -21.48 2.38 2.81
N MET A 272 -21.92 3.36 3.59
CA MET A 272 -21.14 3.89 4.73
C MET A 272 -20.94 2.84 5.83
N LYS A 273 -21.95 2.01 6.13
CA LYS A 273 -21.83 0.89 7.08
C LYS A 273 -20.82 -0.16 6.60
N THR A 274 -20.80 -0.48 5.30
CA THR A 274 -19.81 -1.39 4.73
C THR A 274 -18.40 -0.81 4.84
N ILE A 275 -18.23 0.51 4.59
CA ILE A 275 -16.95 1.19 4.78
C ILE A 275 -16.48 1.09 6.24
N ASP A 276 -17.37 1.31 7.23
CA ASP A 276 -17.01 1.14 8.66
C ASP A 276 -16.55 -0.29 8.96
N PHE A 277 -17.23 -1.28 8.39
CA PHE A 277 -16.86 -2.68 8.58
C PHE A 277 -15.48 -2.99 8.00
N MET A 278 -15.13 -2.41 6.85
CA MET A 278 -13.79 -2.52 6.26
C MET A 278 -12.73 -1.87 7.17
N LEU A 279 -13.03 -0.69 7.72
CA LEU A 279 -12.15 -0.02 8.69
C LEU A 279 -11.96 -0.85 9.97
N GLY A 280 -13.03 -1.47 10.48
CA GLY A 280 -12.95 -2.33 11.66
C GLY A 280 -12.11 -3.60 11.45
N LYS A 281 -11.96 -4.04 10.20
CA LYS A 281 -11.10 -5.17 9.80
C LYS A 281 -9.68 -4.77 9.44
N LEU A 282 -9.41 -3.48 9.25
CA LEU A 282 -8.10 -2.99 8.83
C LEU A 282 -7.04 -3.36 9.86
N LYS A 283 -6.06 -4.16 9.44
CA LYS A 283 -4.88 -4.48 10.22
C LYS A 283 -3.69 -3.73 9.65
N ILE A 284 -3.25 -2.70 10.36
CA ILE A 284 -2.04 -1.96 9.99
C ILE A 284 -0.82 -2.81 10.40
N PRO A 285 -0.05 -3.33 9.43
CA PRO A 285 1.02 -4.26 9.74
C PRO A 285 2.25 -3.54 10.29
N SER A 286 2.88 -4.12 11.31
CA SER A 286 4.15 -3.59 11.82
C SER A 286 5.33 -4.14 11.02
N THR A 287 6.50 -3.50 11.17
CA THR A 287 7.77 -4.02 10.61
C THR A 287 8.13 -5.42 11.13
N LYS A 288 7.59 -5.84 12.29
CA LYS A 288 7.79 -7.19 12.82
C LYS A 288 6.93 -8.21 12.08
N ASP A 289 5.69 -7.86 11.74
CA ASP A 289 4.76 -8.71 11.01
C ASP A 289 5.25 -8.96 9.58
N MET A 290 5.89 -7.95 8.98
CA MET A 290 6.47 -8.05 7.64
C MET A 290 7.70 -8.95 7.53
N ARG A 291 8.42 -9.26 8.62
CA ARG A 291 9.68 -10.02 8.55
C ARG A 291 9.53 -11.40 7.93
N HIS A 292 8.40 -12.07 8.15
CA HIS A 292 8.16 -13.39 7.57
C HIS A 292 7.80 -13.29 6.09
N ILE A 293 6.94 -12.34 5.74
CA ILE A 293 6.49 -12.10 4.37
C ILE A 293 7.64 -11.60 3.50
N ASP A 294 8.45 -10.66 4.00
CA ASP A 294 9.67 -10.18 3.32
C ASP A 294 10.66 -11.31 3.03
N ARG A 295 10.82 -12.26 3.96
CA ARG A 295 11.71 -13.41 3.74
C ARG A 295 11.17 -14.34 2.66
N LYS A 296 9.86 -14.60 2.65
CA LYS A 296 9.21 -15.36 1.59
C LYS A 296 9.34 -14.65 0.24
N LEU A 297 9.08 -13.35 0.21
CA LEU A 297 9.16 -12.54 -1.01
C LEU A 297 10.57 -12.57 -1.59
N LYS A 298 11.59 -12.34 -0.76
CA LYS A 298 12.99 -12.46 -1.16
C LYS A 298 13.33 -13.84 -1.74
N SER A 299 12.77 -14.91 -1.17
CA SER A 299 12.98 -16.25 -1.72
C SER A 299 12.30 -16.47 -3.07
N CYS A 300 11.20 -15.77 -3.37
CA CYS A 300 10.54 -15.82 -4.68
C CYS A 300 11.32 -15.02 -5.75
N TRP A 301 12.08 -14.01 -5.34
CA TRP A 301 12.92 -13.21 -6.23
C TRP A 301 14.30 -13.81 -6.49
N ASP A 302 14.93 -14.36 -5.45
CA ASP A 302 16.26 -14.95 -5.53
C ASP A 302 16.36 -16.20 -4.62
N PRO A 303 16.08 -17.39 -5.16
CA PRO A 303 16.22 -18.66 -4.46
C PRO A 303 17.66 -18.95 -4.02
N SER A 304 18.66 -18.42 -4.73
CA SER A 304 20.09 -18.67 -4.43
C SER A 304 20.54 -17.99 -3.13
N SER A 305 19.86 -16.91 -2.73
CA SER A 305 20.10 -16.21 -1.46
C SER A 305 19.81 -17.09 -0.22
N GLN A 306 18.94 -18.10 -0.33
CA GLN A 306 18.64 -19.05 0.75
C GLN A 306 19.76 -20.07 0.96
N ASP A 307 20.43 -20.50 -0.10
CA ASP A 307 21.52 -21.47 0.00
C ASP A 307 22.74 -20.87 0.69
N GLU A 308 23.05 -19.60 0.42
CA GLU A 308 24.14 -18.89 1.09
C GLU A 308 23.84 -18.61 2.58
N SER A 309 22.59 -18.28 2.92
CA SER A 309 22.19 -18.07 4.31
C SER A 309 22.15 -19.38 5.12
N LYS A 310 21.67 -20.49 4.53
CA LYS A 310 21.76 -21.83 5.13
C LYS A 310 23.22 -22.32 5.25
N LYS A 311 24.08 -22.04 4.26
CA LYS A 311 25.53 -22.35 4.34
C LYS A 311 26.22 -21.53 5.43
N ARG A 312 25.89 -20.24 5.59
CA ARG A 312 26.42 -19.38 6.66
C ARG A 312 25.96 -19.84 8.05
N GLU A 313 24.70 -20.25 8.21
CA GLU A 313 24.21 -20.84 9.48
C GLU A 313 24.84 -22.21 9.80
N LYS A 314 25.06 -23.06 8.78
CA LYS A 314 25.79 -24.33 8.98
C LYS A 314 27.25 -24.08 9.36
N LYS A 315 27.93 -23.11 8.73
CA LYS A 315 29.31 -22.72 9.07
C LYS A 315 29.40 -22.10 10.48
N SER A 316 28.44 -21.29 10.91
CA SER A 316 28.43 -20.71 12.26
C SER A 316 28.18 -21.77 13.34
N LYS A 317 27.24 -22.69 13.12
CA LYS A 317 27.00 -23.83 14.02
C LYS A 317 28.21 -24.77 14.10
N HIS A 318 28.94 -24.97 12.99
CA HIS A 318 30.15 -25.79 12.99
C HIS A 318 31.34 -25.10 13.68
N LYS A 319 31.42 -23.76 13.60
CA LYS A 319 32.43 -22.97 14.33
C LYS A 319 32.17 -22.99 15.83
N SER A 320 30.92 -22.81 16.27
CA SER A 320 30.52 -22.91 17.69
C SER A 320 30.72 -24.32 18.28
N LYS A 321 30.52 -25.38 17.50
CA LYS A 321 30.82 -26.76 17.93
C LYS A 321 32.33 -27.04 18.05
N ARG A 322 33.16 -26.44 17.19
CA ARG A 322 34.62 -26.54 17.28
C ARG A 322 35.19 -25.81 18.51
N THR A 323 34.74 -24.59 18.79
CA THR A 323 35.17 -23.85 20.00
C THR A 323 34.71 -24.54 21.28
N ALA A 324 33.53 -25.18 21.31
CA ALA A 324 33.08 -25.94 22.46
C ALA A 324 33.91 -27.23 22.70
N SER A 325 34.40 -27.86 21.62
CA SER A 325 35.26 -29.06 21.72
C SER A 325 36.70 -28.74 22.10
N GLU A 326 37.23 -27.56 21.72
CA GLU A 326 38.58 -27.11 22.10
C GLU A 326 38.63 -26.68 23.58
N MET A 327 37.55 -26.14 24.15
CA MET A 327 37.48 -25.81 25.59
C MET A 327 37.35 -27.03 26.50
N GLN A 328 36.99 -28.21 25.97
CA GLN A 328 36.89 -29.45 26.75
C GLN A 328 38.19 -30.28 26.76
N GLY A 329 39.20 -29.90 25.97
CA GLY A 329 40.46 -30.63 25.83
C GLY A 329 41.67 -30.07 26.60
N ALA A 330 41.51 -28.97 27.35
CA ALA A 330 42.62 -28.37 28.09
C ALA A 330 42.74 -28.98 29.51
N PRO A 331 43.84 -29.67 29.85
CA PRO A 331 44.06 -30.16 31.21
C PRO A 331 44.29 -28.98 32.17
N ALA A 332 43.60 -29.02 33.31
CA ALA A 332 43.71 -28.04 34.38
C ALA A 332 45.02 -28.22 35.14
N GLU A 333 46.03 -27.38 34.86
CA GLU A 333 47.22 -27.29 35.71
C GLU A 333 47.31 -25.94 36.44
N VAL A 334 47.27 -26.08 37.77
CA VAL A 334 47.98 -25.33 38.80
C VAL A 334 47.57 -23.87 39.05
N ARG A 335 46.66 -23.72 40.02
CA ARG A 335 46.59 -22.55 40.92
C ARG A 335 47.89 -22.46 41.74
N LYS A 336 48.64 -21.35 41.60
CA LYS A 336 49.50 -20.82 42.67
C LYS A 336 49.47 -19.28 42.67
N PHE A 337 48.85 -18.77 43.74
CA PHE A 337 49.33 -17.73 44.67
C PHE A 337 49.80 -16.34 44.22
N GLN A 338 49.52 -15.39 45.15
CA GLN A 338 49.98 -13.99 45.30
C GLN A 338 49.10 -12.98 44.55
N GLY A 339 48.40 -12.03 45.19
CA GLY A 339 48.63 -11.36 46.47
C GLY A 339 48.93 -9.90 46.15
N ALA A 340 48.03 -8.98 46.48
CA ALA A 340 48.34 -7.55 46.55
C ALA A 340 47.30 -6.85 47.42
N SER A 341 47.84 -5.98 48.26
CA SER A 341 47.24 -5.08 49.24
C SER A 341 46.17 -4.14 48.71
#